data_AF-A0AAW5BR39-F1
#
_entry.id   AF-A0AAW5BR39-F1
#
_cell.length_a   1.000
_cell.length_b   1.000
_cell.length_c   1.000
_cell.angle_alpha   90.00
_cell.angle_beta   90.00
_cell.angle_gamma   90.00
#
_symmetry.space_group_name_H-M   'P 1'
#
loop_
_entity.id
_entity.type
_entity.pdbx_description
1 polymer ?
#
loop_
_entity_poly.entity_id
_entity_poly.type
_entity_poly.pdbx_seq_one_letter_code
_entity_poly.pdbx_strand_id
1 'polypeptide(L)'
;LRTDKHCCTNTVWLYVCPLRTMVFIAINNEWLTRDPFREYEIKKEETTRSFLTKDEIRLLMEGKLKNAKQELYRDLYLFCAFTGLSFADMRNLTEENIRTYFDEHEWININRQKTGVVSNIRLLDIANRIIGKYRGLCGDGR
;
A
#
# COMPACT_ATOMS: atom_id res chain seq x y z
N LEU A 1 -14.29 19.10 15.55
CA LEU A 1 -13.13 18.33 14.99
C LEU A 1 -11.85 19.17 14.93
N ARG A 2 -11.83 20.34 14.27
CA ARG A 2 -10.63 21.21 14.27
C ARG A 2 -10.42 21.94 15.61
N THR A 3 -11.48 22.52 16.16
CA THR A 3 -11.39 23.38 17.36
C THR A 3 -11.22 22.57 18.65
N ASP A 4 -12.16 21.67 18.95
CA ASP A 4 -12.15 20.96 20.26
C ASP A 4 -11.31 19.68 20.28
N LYS A 5 -11.02 19.12 19.09
CA LYS A 5 -10.27 17.85 18.95
C LYS A 5 -8.90 18.06 18.27
N HIS A 6 -8.56 19.30 17.93
CA HIS A 6 -7.29 19.69 17.32
C HIS A 6 -6.85 18.82 16.13
N CYS A 7 -7.81 18.28 15.36
CA CYS A 7 -7.50 17.48 14.20
C CYS A 7 -6.98 18.36 13.04
N CYS A 8 -5.94 17.90 12.36
CA CYS A 8 -5.43 18.53 11.13
C CYS A 8 -6.50 18.58 10.02
N THR A 9 -6.40 19.55 9.12
CA THR A 9 -7.37 19.75 8.01
C THR A 9 -7.61 18.47 7.21
N ASN A 10 -6.55 17.79 6.80
CA ASN A 10 -6.65 16.55 6.04
C ASN A 10 -7.32 15.40 6.81
N THR A 11 -7.14 15.33 8.12
CA THR A 11 -7.81 14.34 8.98
C THR A 11 -9.31 14.63 9.04
N VAL A 12 -9.69 15.90 9.19
CA VAL A 12 -11.10 16.28 9.17
C VAL A 12 -11.73 16.03 7.80
N TRP A 13 -11.01 16.32 6.71
CA TRP A 13 -11.45 16.02 5.36
C TRP A 13 -11.73 14.51 5.17
N LEU A 14 -10.83 13.65 5.67
CA LEU A 14 -11.00 12.19 5.63
C LEU A 14 -12.25 11.71 6.39
N TYR A 15 -12.63 12.35 7.49
CA TYR A 15 -13.85 12.01 8.23
C TYR A 15 -15.12 12.58 7.59
N VAL A 16 -15.03 13.76 6.98
CA VAL A 16 -16.17 14.43 6.34
C VAL A 16 -16.56 13.74 5.04
N CYS A 17 -15.60 13.19 4.27
CA CYS A 17 -15.89 12.48 3.03
C CYS A 17 -16.94 11.35 3.18
N PRO A 18 -16.76 10.33 4.04
CA PRO A 18 -17.75 9.28 4.22
C PRO A 18 -19.06 9.82 4.82
N LEU A 19 -19.01 10.83 5.69
CA LEU A 19 -20.20 11.47 6.22
C LEU A 19 -21.05 12.11 5.11
N ARG A 20 -20.42 12.83 4.16
CA ARG A 20 -21.13 13.38 3.00
C ARG A 20 -21.72 12.29 2.12
N THR A 21 -21.00 11.17 1.94
CA THR A 21 -21.55 10.01 1.23
C THR A 21 -22.80 9.46 1.92
N MET A 22 -22.79 9.31 3.26
CA MET A 22 -23.96 8.85 4.02
C MET A 22 -25.15 9.82 3.90
N VAL A 23 -24.90 11.12 3.99
CA VAL A 23 -25.93 12.16 3.81
C VAL A 23 -26.51 12.11 2.39
N PHE A 24 -25.67 11.96 1.38
CA PHE A 24 -26.11 11.83 -0.01
C PHE A 24 -26.99 10.59 -0.22
N ILE A 25 -26.59 9.45 0.36
CA ILE A 25 -27.41 8.23 0.35
C ILE A 25 -28.76 8.47 1.03
N ALA A 26 -28.78 9.14 2.19
CA ALA A 26 -30.03 9.43 2.91
C ALA A 26 -30.95 10.39 2.16
N ILE A 27 -30.40 11.36 1.42
CA ILE A 27 -31.18 12.25 0.54
C ILE A 27 -31.76 11.48 -0.65
N ASN A 28 -30.95 10.63 -1.29
CA ASN A 28 -31.41 9.80 -2.42
C ASN A 28 -32.50 8.80 -2.00
N ASN A 29 -32.47 8.35 -0.74
CA ASN A 29 -33.49 7.51 -0.15
C ASN A 29 -34.69 8.31 0.42
N GLU A 30 -34.72 9.63 0.23
CA GLU A 30 -35.75 10.55 0.72
C GLU A 30 -35.90 10.59 2.26
N TRP A 31 -34.96 10.03 3.02
CA TRP A 31 -34.92 10.12 4.49
C TRP A 31 -34.54 11.52 4.98
N LEU A 32 -33.80 12.25 4.15
CA LEU A 32 -33.46 13.65 4.36
C LEU A 32 -33.91 14.48 3.17
N THR A 33 -34.61 15.57 3.43
CA THR A 33 -35.09 16.46 2.37
C THR A 33 -33.98 17.37 1.82
N ARG A 34 -32.94 17.67 2.63
CA ARG A 34 -31.86 18.62 2.29
C ARG A 34 -30.55 18.22 2.96
N ASP A 35 -29.41 18.61 2.36
CA ASP A 35 -28.08 18.42 2.94
C ASP A 35 -27.85 19.39 4.11
N PRO A 36 -27.73 18.90 5.37
CA PRO A 36 -27.46 19.74 6.54
C PRO A 36 -26.05 20.35 6.55
N PHE A 37 -25.14 19.87 5.70
CA PHE A 37 -23.75 20.34 5.58
C PHE A 37 -23.50 21.10 4.27
N ARG A 38 -24.55 21.59 3.60
CA ARG A 38 -24.44 22.24 2.29
C ARG A 38 -23.44 23.39 2.27
N GLU A 39 -23.43 24.22 3.31
CA GLU A 39 -22.55 25.39 3.44
C GLU A 39 -21.17 25.06 4.02
N TYR A 40 -20.97 23.83 4.50
CA TYR A 40 -19.70 23.39 5.04
C TYR A 40 -18.79 22.87 3.92
N GLU A 41 -17.77 23.64 3.59
CA GLU A 41 -16.68 23.21 2.72
C GLU A 41 -15.41 22.96 3.52
N ILE A 42 -14.80 21.80 3.26
CA ILE A 42 -13.45 21.50 3.69
C ILE A 42 -12.63 21.07 2.48
N LYS A 43 -11.53 21.77 2.25
CA LYS A 43 -10.59 21.47 1.17
C LYS A 43 -9.43 20.66 1.75
N LYS A 44 -9.02 19.64 1.01
CA LYS A 44 -7.82 18.90 1.32
C LYS A 44 -6.62 19.79 1.04
N GLU A 45 -5.73 19.91 2.00
CA GLU A 45 -4.46 20.61 1.86
C GLU A 45 -3.45 19.68 1.18
N GLU A 46 -2.75 20.19 0.17
CA GLU A 46 -1.65 19.46 -0.45
C GLU A 46 -0.49 19.31 0.54
N THR A 47 -0.02 18.08 0.68
CA THR A 47 1.12 17.75 1.53
C THR A 47 2.19 17.09 0.69
N THR A 48 3.41 17.58 0.74
CA THR A 48 4.56 16.96 0.09
C THR A 48 4.89 15.64 0.78
N ARG A 49 4.82 14.54 0.05
CA ARG A 49 5.30 13.24 0.53
C ARG A 49 6.78 13.13 0.23
N SER A 50 7.59 12.92 1.25
CA SER A 50 8.98 12.53 1.06
C SER A 50 9.06 11.14 0.44
N PHE A 51 10.11 10.92 -0.33
CA PHE A 51 10.44 9.64 -0.94
C PHE A 51 11.95 9.45 -0.87
N LEU A 52 12.40 8.19 -0.95
CA LEU A 52 13.82 7.88 -1.02
C LEU A 52 14.33 8.08 -2.45
N THR A 53 15.43 8.79 -2.57
CA THR A 53 16.21 8.88 -3.80
C THR A 53 16.88 7.54 -4.13
N LYS A 54 17.34 7.38 -5.37
CA LYS A 54 18.05 6.17 -5.80
C LYS A 54 19.28 5.87 -4.94
N ASP A 55 20.01 6.90 -4.52
CA ASP A 55 21.21 6.74 -3.71
C ASP A 55 20.87 6.39 -2.26
N GLU A 56 19.77 6.91 -1.71
CA GLU A 56 19.27 6.47 -0.40
C GLU A 56 18.77 5.01 -0.42
N ILE A 57 18.15 4.57 -1.52
CA ILE A 57 17.76 3.16 -1.69
C ILE A 57 19.02 2.27 -1.73
N ARG A 58 20.08 2.68 -2.44
CA ARG A 58 21.36 1.96 -2.46
C ARG A 58 21.99 1.89 -1.07
N LEU A 59 22.02 3.01 -0.36
CA LEU A 59 22.51 3.07 1.02
C LEU A 59 21.72 2.13 1.93
N LEU A 60 20.39 2.08 1.76
CA LEU A 60 19.53 1.17 2.51
C LEU A 60 19.86 -0.30 2.19
N MET A 61 20.07 -0.65 0.92
CA MET A 61 20.43 -2.00 0.48
C MET A 61 21.77 -2.48 1.05
N GLU A 62 22.78 -1.61 1.06
CA GLU A 62 24.15 -1.95 1.48
C GLU A 62 24.36 -1.77 3.00
N GLY A 63 23.46 -1.04 3.65
CA GLY A 63 23.53 -0.73 5.08
C GLY A 63 23.54 -1.98 5.96
N LYS A 64 24.50 -2.03 6.89
CA LYS A 64 24.55 -3.05 7.94
C LYS A 64 23.52 -2.75 9.00
N LEU A 65 22.67 -3.73 9.30
CA LEU A 65 21.61 -3.61 10.30
C LEU A 65 21.98 -4.36 11.58
N LYS A 66 21.41 -3.94 12.71
CA LYS A 66 21.83 -4.43 14.03
C LYS A 66 21.23 -5.79 14.37
N ASN A 67 20.09 -6.14 13.77
CA ASN A 67 19.37 -7.37 14.09
C ASN A 67 18.59 -7.91 12.88
N ALA A 68 18.27 -9.20 12.93
CA ALA A 68 17.56 -9.91 11.85
C ALA A 68 16.16 -9.34 11.56
N LYS A 69 15.47 -8.76 12.56
CA LYS A 69 14.16 -8.12 12.36
C LYS A 69 14.27 -6.86 11.49
N GLN A 70 15.29 -6.03 11.72
CA GLN A 70 15.54 -4.87 10.87
C GLN A 70 15.89 -5.29 9.44
N GLU A 71 16.69 -6.34 9.27
CA GLU A 71 16.98 -6.89 7.94
C GLU A 71 15.71 -7.34 7.24
N LEU A 72 14.82 -8.05 7.94
CA LEU A 72 13.52 -8.43 7.39
C LEU A 72 12.73 -7.20 6.94
N TYR A 73 12.59 -6.17 7.78
CA TYR A 73 11.84 -4.96 7.39
C TYR A 73 12.46 -4.22 6.20
N ARG A 74 13.80 -4.16 6.14
CA ARG A 74 14.52 -3.62 4.99
C ARG A 74 14.20 -4.43 3.73
N ASP A 75 14.36 -5.75 3.80
CA ASP A 75 14.21 -6.62 2.64
C ASP A 75 12.74 -6.62 2.15
N LEU A 76 11.75 -6.60 3.06
CA LEU A 76 10.33 -6.43 2.71
C LEU A 76 10.04 -5.08 2.04
N TYR A 77 10.64 -4.00 2.55
CA TYR A 77 10.49 -2.67 1.96
C TYR A 77 11.09 -2.62 0.55
N LEU A 78 12.32 -3.13 0.38
CA LEU A 78 12.99 -3.20 -0.92
C LEU A 78 12.21 -4.06 -1.90
N PHE A 79 11.69 -5.21 -1.46
CA PHE A 79 10.83 -6.04 -2.29
C PHE A 79 9.61 -5.27 -2.80
N CYS A 80 8.91 -4.55 -1.93
CA CYS A 80 7.78 -3.70 -2.34
C CYS A 80 8.23 -2.56 -3.29
N ALA A 81 9.39 -1.96 -3.06
CA ALA A 81 9.92 -0.89 -3.90
C ALA A 81 10.29 -1.35 -5.32
N PHE A 82 10.85 -2.56 -5.46
CA PHE A 82 11.25 -3.12 -6.75
C PHE A 82 10.11 -3.81 -7.51
N THR A 83 9.06 -4.26 -6.82
CA THR A 83 7.89 -4.91 -7.45
C THR A 83 6.69 -3.97 -7.62
N GLY A 84 6.62 -2.87 -6.86
CA GLY A 84 5.41 -2.02 -6.81
C GLY A 84 4.21 -2.68 -6.10
N LEU A 85 4.44 -3.80 -5.40
CA LEU A 85 3.43 -4.41 -4.57
C LEU A 85 3.14 -3.57 -3.33
N SER A 86 1.87 -3.49 -2.96
CA SER A 86 1.54 -2.95 -1.64
C SER A 86 1.94 -3.98 -0.57
N PHE A 87 2.19 -3.52 0.65
CA PHE A 87 2.46 -4.43 1.77
C PHE A 87 1.35 -5.47 1.96
N ALA A 88 0.09 -5.06 1.72
CA ALA A 88 -1.07 -5.93 1.86
C ALA A 88 -1.08 -7.04 0.79
N ASP A 89 -0.71 -6.70 -0.45
CA ASP A 89 -0.56 -7.68 -1.54
C ASP A 89 0.62 -8.61 -1.29
N MET A 90 1.78 -8.07 -0.91
CA MET A 90 2.98 -8.85 -0.60
C MET A 90 2.73 -9.85 0.54
N ARG A 91 2.01 -9.45 1.59
CA ARG A 91 1.66 -10.34 2.72
C ARG A 91 0.81 -11.55 2.30
N ASN A 92 0.02 -11.41 1.24
CA ASN A 92 -0.85 -12.47 0.74
C ASN A 92 -0.22 -13.24 -0.43
N LEU A 93 1.01 -12.89 -0.83
CA LEU A 93 1.73 -13.55 -1.90
C LEU A 93 2.06 -14.99 -1.50
N THR A 94 1.81 -15.93 -2.39
CA THR A 94 2.21 -17.34 -2.25
C THR A 94 3.12 -17.75 -3.39
N GLU A 95 3.82 -18.88 -3.22
CA GLU A 95 4.66 -19.43 -4.31
C GLU A 95 3.86 -19.68 -5.60
N GLU A 96 2.57 -20.04 -5.50
CA GLU A 96 1.69 -20.27 -6.66
C GLU A 96 1.43 -19.01 -7.51
N ASN A 97 1.61 -17.83 -6.91
CA ASN A 97 1.49 -16.54 -7.61
C ASN A 97 2.73 -16.23 -8.45
N ILE A 98 3.85 -16.93 -8.20
CA ILE A 98 5.09 -16.76 -8.95
C ILE A 98 5.13 -17.81 -10.05
N ARG A 99 5.23 -17.35 -11.30
CA ARG A 99 5.21 -18.23 -12.48
C ARG A 99 6.35 -17.86 -13.42
N THR A 100 7.04 -18.88 -13.92
CA THR A 100 7.98 -18.72 -15.03
C THR A 100 7.19 -18.74 -16.34
N TYR A 101 7.41 -17.72 -17.17
CA TYR A 101 6.81 -17.65 -18.51
C TYR A 101 7.80 -18.10 -19.58
N PHE A 102 7.40 -18.02 -20.85
CA PHE A 102 8.21 -18.45 -22.01
C PHE A 102 9.52 -17.67 -22.19
N ASP A 103 9.66 -16.53 -21.51
CA ASP A 103 10.84 -15.66 -21.57
C ASP A 103 11.93 -16.07 -20.57
N GLU A 104 11.80 -17.21 -19.89
CA GLU A 104 12.68 -17.69 -18.82
C GLU A 104 12.73 -16.78 -17.57
N HIS A 105 11.86 -15.76 -17.51
CA HIS A 105 11.76 -14.88 -16.35
C HIS A 105 10.61 -15.31 -15.46
N GLU A 106 10.78 -15.04 -14.16
CA GLU A 106 9.71 -15.19 -13.18
C GLU A 106 8.85 -13.93 -13.13
N TRP A 107 7.55 -14.15 -12.96
CA TRP A 107 6.56 -13.09 -12.90
C TRP A 107 5.61 -13.36 -11.74
N ILE A 108 5.21 -12.29 -11.05
CA ILE A 108 4.14 -12.30 -10.06
C ILE A 108 2.82 -12.04 -10.79
N ASN A 109 1.89 -12.97 -10.66
CA ASN A 109 0.51 -12.82 -11.09
C ASN A 109 -0.41 -12.85 -9.85
N ILE A 110 -1.00 -11.71 -9.52
CA ILE A 110 -1.91 -11.57 -8.38
C ILE A 110 -3.11 -10.68 -8.70
N ASN A 111 -4.20 -10.87 -7.96
CA ASN A 111 -5.29 -9.89 -7.90
C ASN A 111 -5.04 -8.91 -6.76
N ARG A 112 -4.97 -7.61 -7.07
CA ARG A 112 -4.73 -6.57 -6.06
C ARG A 112 -5.82 -6.58 -5.00
N GLN A 113 -5.47 -6.64 -3.73
CA GLN A 113 -6.42 -6.80 -2.62
C GLN A 113 -7.46 -5.68 -2.58
N LYS A 114 -7.08 -4.44 -2.91
CA LYS A 114 -7.99 -3.29 -2.82
C LYS A 114 -9.00 -3.20 -3.96
N THR A 115 -8.58 -3.51 -5.19
CA THR A 115 -9.37 -3.24 -6.40
C THR A 115 -9.81 -4.49 -7.13
N GLY A 116 -9.24 -5.66 -6.82
CA GLY A 116 -9.45 -6.91 -7.56
C GLY A 116 -8.78 -6.96 -8.93
N VAL A 117 -8.06 -5.91 -9.33
CA VAL A 117 -7.43 -5.84 -10.65
C VAL A 117 -6.22 -6.76 -10.71
N VAL A 118 -6.13 -7.57 -11.77
CA VAL A 118 -4.99 -8.45 -12.03
C VAL A 118 -3.74 -7.60 -12.26
N SER A 119 -2.65 -7.94 -11.59
CA SER A 119 -1.32 -7.34 -11.79
C SER A 119 -0.32 -8.41 -12.19
N ASN A 120 0.38 -8.15 -13.31
CA ASN A 120 1.46 -8.98 -13.82
C ASN A 120 2.77 -8.20 -13.69
N ILE A 121 3.66 -8.66 -12.83
CA ILE A 121 4.88 -7.93 -12.46
C ILE A 121 6.08 -8.84 -12.72
N ARG A 122 6.98 -8.41 -13.61
CA ARG A 122 8.24 -9.13 -13.83
C ARG A 122 9.12 -9.03 -12.59
N LEU A 123 9.61 -10.15 -12.10
CA LEU A 123 10.54 -10.18 -10.99
C LEU A 123 11.93 -9.77 -11.46
N LEU A 124 12.52 -8.81 -10.75
CA LEU A 124 13.91 -8.40 -10.92
C LEU A 124 14.81 -9.25 -10.03
N ASP A 125 16.09 -9.35 -10.39
CA ASP A 125 17.08 -10.16 -9.66
C ASP A 125 17.13 -9.86 -8.16
N ILE A 126 16.97 -8.58 -7.78
CA ILE A 126 16.96 -8.16 -6.38
C ILE A 126 15.75 -8.73 -5.63
N ALA A 127 14.57 -8.68 -6.26
CA ALA A 127 13.34 -9.22 -5.69
C ALA A 127 13.43 -10.75 -5.56
N ASN A 128 13.96 -11.43 -6.58
CA ASN A 128 14.20 -12.87 -6.55
C ASN A 128 15.18 -13.28 -5.46
N ARG A 129 16.27 -12.53 -5.27
CA ARG A 129 17.21 -12.78 -4.18
C ARG A 129 16.57 -12.65 -2.81
N ILE A 130 15.66 -11.68 -2.63
CA ILE A 130 14.92 -11.51 -1.38
C ILE A 130 13.97 -12.69 -1.17
N ILE A 131 13.17 -13.09 -2.17
CA ILE A 131 12.31 -14.29 -2.07
C ILE A 131 13.14 -15.51 -1.67
N GLY A 132 14.24 -15.76 -2.38
CA GLY A 132 15.14 -16.89 -2.09
C GLY A 132 15.72 -16.89 -0.69
N LYS A 133 16.02 -15.72 -0.11
CA LYS A 133 16.53 -15.58 1.27
C LYS A 133 15.51 -16.05 2.32
N TYR A 134 14.21 -15.85 2.07
CA TYR A 134 13.14 -16.14 3.04
C TYR A 134 12.36 -17.43 2.73
N ARG A 135 12.63 -18.06 1.59
CA ARG A 135 11.95 -19.29 1.15
C ARG A 135 12.12 -20.41 2.18
N GLY A 136 11.00 -21.06 2.52
CA GLY A 136 10.99 -22.22 3.43
C GLY A 136 11.13 -21.88 4.93
N LEU A 137 11.17 -20.60 5.31
CA LEU A 137 11.13 -20.20 6.72
C LEU A 137 9.74 -20.35 7.35
N CYS A 138 8.69 -20.30 6.53
CA CYS A 138 7.31 -20.53 6.92
C CYS A 138 6.79 -21.82 6.28
N GLY A 139 6.10 -22.65 7.08
CA GLY A 139 5.63 -23.98 6.67
C GLY A 139 4.41 -23.98 5.74
N ASP A 140 3.81 -22.81 5.49
CA ASP A 140 2.59 -22.62 4.69
C ASP A 140 2.86 -22.07 3.28
N GLY A 141 4.13 -21.97 2.86
CA GLY A 141 4.50 -21.51 1.50
C GLY A 141 4.25 -20.01 1.26
N ARG A 142 4.27 -19.22 2.34
CA ARG A 142 4.17 -17.76 2.38
C ARG A 142 5.45 -17.09 2.85
#